data_AF-A0A931ZMV4-F1
#
_entry.id   AF-A0A931ZMV4-F1
#
_cell.length_a   1.000
_cell.length_b   1.000
_cell.length_c   1.000
_cell.angle_alpha   90.00
_cell.angle_beta   90.00
_cell.angle_gamma   90.00
#
_symmetry.space_group_name_H-M   'P 1'
#
loop_
_entity.id
_entity.type
_entity.pdbx_description
1 polymer ?
#
loop_
_entity_poly.entity_id
_entity_poly.type
_entity_poly.pdbx_seq_one_letter_code
_entity_poly.pdbx_strand_id
1 'polypeptide(L)' 'MSKYFKRKKVLIAGGTGMIGTCLVNKLLQLDSEITVASLESKETA' A
#
# COMPACT_ATOMS: atom_id res chain seq x y z
N MET A 1 -8.29 20.41 -2.46
CA MET A 1 -7.65 19.30 -1.70
C MET A 1 -6.13 19.38 -1.85
N SER A 2 -5.38 19.15 -0.76
CA SER A 2 -3.91 19.17 -0.79
C SER A 2 -3.37 17.97 -1.58
N LYS A 3 -2.39 18.21 -2.45
CA LYS A 3 -1.70 17.19 -3.25
C LYS A 3 -0.55 16.53 -2.47
N TYR A 4 -0.67 16.43 -1.14
CA TYR A 4 0.45 16.04 -0.28
C TYR A 4 1.07 14.69 -0.66
N PHE A 5 0.22 13.72 -1.03
CA PHE A 5 0.63 12.36 -1.38
C PHE A 5 1.00 12.17 -2.86
N LYS A 6 0.78 13.19 -3.71
CA LYS A 6 1.11 13.08 -5.14
C LYS A 6 2.61 12.83 -5.33
N ARG A 7 2.95 11.75 -6.05
CA ARG A 7 4.32 11.26 -6.32
C ARG A 7 5.16 11.03 -5.08
N LYS A 8 4.53 10.78 -3.92
CA LYS A 8 5.25 10.35 -2.72
C LYS A 8 5.54 8.85 -2.82
N LYS A 9 6.74 8.47 -2.42
CA LYS A 9 7.12 7.07 -2.22
C LYS A 9 6.62 6.63 -0.85
N VAL A 10 5.77 5.62 -0.80
CA VAL A 10 5.14 5.11 0.43
C VAL A 10 5.38 3.61 0.55
N LEU A 11 6.03 3.19 1.63
CA LEU A 11 6.16 1.79 2.01
C LEU A 11 5.00 1.42 2.95
N ILE A 12 4.27 0.36 2.63
CA ILE A 12 3.15 -0.14 3.42
C ILE A 12 3.46 -1.57 3.88
N ALA A 13 3.74 -1.74 5.17
CA ALA A 13 3.82 -3.06 5.79
C ALA A 13 2.42 -3.63 6.04
N GLY A 14 2.21 -4.92 5.77
CA GLY A 14 0.91 -5.57 5.92
C GLY A 14 -0.16 -5.04 4.94
N GLY A 15 0.27 -4.49 3.81
CA GLY A 15 -0.63 -3.87 2.83
C GLY A 15 -1.62 -4.83 2.16
N THR A 16 -1.43 -6.15 2.32
CA THR A 16 -2.36 -7.18 1.82
C THR A 16 -3.55 -7.46 2.75
N GLY A 17 -3.55 -6.95 3.98
CA GLY A 17 -4.69 -7.08 4.90
C GLY A 17 -5.89 -6.22 4.48
N MET A 18 -7.04 -6.40 5.14
CA MET A 18 -8.27 -5.66 4.85
C MET A 18 -8.06 -4.14 4.83
N ILE A 19 -7.51 -3.59 5.91
CA ILE A 19 -7.26 -2.14 6.03
C ILE A 19 -6.12 -1.70 5.10
N GLY A 20 -5.07 -2.52 5.00
CA GLY A 20 -3.91 -2.24 4.13
C GLY A 20 -4.33 -2.06 2.67
N THR A 21 -5.22 -2.93 2.19
CA THR A 21 -5.74 -2.87 0.82
C THR A 21 -6.56 -1.61 0.57
N CYS A 22 -7.43 -1.21 1.51
CA CYS A 22 -8.17 0.04 1.41
C CYS A 22 -7.23 1.27 1.37
N LEU A 23 -6.18 1.26 2.20
CA LEU A 23 -5.19 2.34 2.23
C LEU A 23 -4.39 2.43 0.92
N VAL A 24 -3.94 1.29 0.40
CA VAL A 24 -3.24 1.20 -0.90
C VAL A 24 -4.10 1.83 -1.99
N ASN A 25 -5.37 1.43 -2.10
CA ASN A 25 -6.28 1.95 -3.13
C ASN A 25 -6.46 3.47 -3.03
N LYS A 26 -6.60 4.00 -1.81
CA LYS A 26 -6.73 5.45 -1.58
C LYS A 26 -5.46 6.19 -1.98
N LEU A 27 -4.29 5.65 -1.70
CA LEU A 27 -3.00 6.28 -2.05
C LEU A 27 -2.71 6.20 -3.56
N LEU A 28 -3.15 5.14 -4.24
CA LEU A 28 -3.08 5.02 -5.71
C LEU A 28 -3.94 6.10 -6.39
N GLN A 29 -5.17 6.32 -5.90
CA GLN A 29 -6.03 7.40 -6.40
C GLN A 29 -5.42 8.80 -6.23
N LEU A 30 -4.49 8.95 -5.28
CA LEU A 30 -3.75 10.18 -5.03
C LEU A 30 -2.44 10.29 -5.82
N ASP A 31 -2.18 9.38 -6.76
CA ASP A 31 -0.97 9.34 -7.60
C ASP A 31 0.31 9.13 -6.77
N SER A 32 0.24 8.28 -5.74
CA SER A 32 1.41 7.89 -4.92
C SER A 32 2.15 6.71 -5.54
N GLU A 33 3.47 6.64 -5.31
CA GLU A 33 4.31 5.49 -5.65
C GLU A 33 4.37 4.54 -4.45
N ILE A 34 3.75 3.36 -4.55
CA ILE A 34 3.54 2.48 -3.40
C ILE A 34 4.42 1.24 -3.52
N THR A 35 5.04 0.83 -2.40
CA THR A 35 5.65 -0.48 -2.22
C THR A 35 4.94 -1.20 -1.08
N VAL A 36 4.42 -2.39 -1.33
CA VAL A 36 3.78 -3.22 -0.30
C VAL A 36 4.77 -4.27 0.17
N ALA A 37 5.00 -4.32 1.48
CA ALA A 37 5.78 -5.35 2.14
C ALA A 37 4.83 -6.23 2.99
N SER A 38 4.60 -7.46 2.56
CA SER A 38 3.89 -8.46 3.36
C SER A 38 4.76 -9.70 3.49
N LEU A 39 4.66 -10.34 4.66
CA LEU A 39 5.19 -11.67 4.88
C LEU A 39 4.14 -12.67 4.41
N GLU A 40 4.30 -13.22 3.21
CA GLU A 40 3.60 -14.45 2.86
C GLU A 40 4.34 -15.61 3.52
N SER A 41 3.71 -16.26 4.50
CA SER A 41 4.14 -17.61 4.88
C SER A 41 3.81 -18.51 3.70
N LYS A 42 4.83 -18.95 2.97
CA LYS A 42 4.67 -20.08 2.04
C LYS A 42 4.33 -21.30 2.89
N GLU A 43 3.05 -21.59 3.05
CA GLU A 43 2.60 -22.92 3.45
C GLU A 43 2.92 -23.84 2.28
N THR A 44 4.08 -24.51 2.37
CA THR A 44 4.41 -25.62 1.48
C THR A 44 3.46 -26.75 1.83
N ALA A 45 2.42 -26.93 1.01
CA ALA A 45 1.54 -28.09 1.02
C ALA A 45 2.25 -29.33 0.44
#